data_AF-A0A7C5V437-F1
#
_entry.id   AF-A0A7C5V437-F1
#
_cell.length_a   1.000
_cell.length_b   1.000
_cell.length_c   1.000
_cell.angle_alpha   90.00
_cell.angle_beta   90.00
_cell.angle_gamma   90.00
#
_symmetry.space_group_name_H-M   'P 1'
#
loop_
_entity.id
_entity.type
_entity.pdbx_description
1 polymer ?
#
loop_
_entity_poly.entity_id
_entity_poly.type
_entity_poly.pdbx_seq_one_letter_code
_entity_poly.pdbx_strand_id
1 'polypeptide(L)'
;MIISSLNTYSGLNVDYRIFSESEKAGGENLAIFNLSRKDTEKNSTEKQQKEFNDPKIRFLKRIGILECKTCKNRKYQDVSNDPGVSFKTPSHISPEFSASVVLAHEREHVTRETQNAKEKGKEVISSSISLTLSVCPECGKVYVSGGKTKVLTKSTHKDPFIENYNRNIIENFGLFVDTVI
;
A
#
# COMPACT_ATOMS: atom_id res chain seq x y z
N MET A 1 4.12 17.17 3.81
CA MET A 1 3.00 17.69 2.99
C MET A 1 2.32 16.49 2.35
N ILE A 2 1.19 16.06 2.89
CA ILE A 2 0.35 15.02 2.27
C ILE A 2 -0.41 15.74 1.17
N ILE A 3 -0.05 15.50 -0.09
CA ILE A 3 -0.80 16.03 -1.22
C ILE A 3 -2.00 15.09 -1.36
N SER A 4 -3.17 15.52 -0.91
CA SER A 4 -4.48 14.91 -1.18
C SER A 4 -5.03 15.51 -2.47
N SER A 5 -4.73 14.86 -3.60
CA SER A 5 -5.33 15.18 -4.90
C SER A 5 -6.66 14.43 -5.00
N LEU A 6 -7.76 15.15 -4.77
CA LEU A 6 -9.12 14.67 -5.00
C LEU A 6 -9.36 14.58 -6.51
N ASN A 7 -9.19 13.40 -7.11
CA ASN A 7 -9.64 13.13 -8.46
C ASN A 7 -11.04 12.51 -8.38
N THR A 8 -12.07 13.29 -8.72
CA THR A 8 -13.46 12.88 -8.73
C THR A 8 -13.74 12.00 -9.96
N TYR A 9 -13.63 10.69 -9.79
CA TYR A 9 -14.17 9.72 -10.74
C TYR A 9 -15.13 8.78 -9.99
N SER A 10 -16.39 8.75 -10.45
CA SER A 10 -17.47 7.87 -9.97
C SER A 10 -17.69 7.84 -8.45
N GLY A 11 -18.13 8.97 -7.87
CA GLY A 11 -19.03 8.99 -6.70
C GLY A 11 -18.54 8.36 -5.38
N LEU A 12 -17.30 7.93 -5.26
CA LEU A 12 -16.70 7.42 -4.03
C LEU A 12 -15.41 8.20 -3.79
N ASN A 13 -15.37 8.96 -2.70
CA ASN A 13 -14.13 9.51 -2.18
C ASN A 13 -13.29 8.32 -1.69
N VAL A 14 -12.32 7.89 -2.51
CA VAL A 14 -11.40 6.82 -2.13
C VAL A 14 -10.22 7.44 -1.40
N ASP A 15 -10.13 7.20 -0.10
CA ASP A 15 -8.99 7.63 0.69
C ASP A 15 -7.77 6.78 0.31
N TYR A 16 -6.70 7.43 -0.12
CA TYR A 16 -5.43 6.76 -0.35
C TYR A 16 -4.46 7.03 0.79
N ARG A 17 -3.78 5.98 1.24
CA ARG A 17 -2.64 6.09 2.16
C ARG A 17 -1.44 5.39 1.54
N ILE A 18 -0.28 6.04 1.63
CA ILE A 18 0.98 5.47 1.18
C ILE A 18 1.76 5.10 2.43
N PHE A 19 2.10 3.83 2.57
CA PHE A 19 2.90 3.34 3.69
C PHE A 19 4.33 3.06 3.20
N SER A 20 5.33 3.57 3.92
CA SER A 20 6.71 3.11 3.79
C SER A 20 7.00 2.03 4.84
N GLU A 21 7.77 1.01 4.47
CA GLU A 21 8.15 -0.12 5.35
C GLU A 21 8.81 0.29 6.68
N SER A 22 9.26 1.55 6.81
CA SER A 22 9.75 2.14 8.06
C SER A 22 8.71 2.27 9.17
N GLU A 23 7.42 2.20 8.86
CA GLU A 23 6.33 2.35 9.85
C GLU A 23 5.93 1.02 10.53
N LYS A 24 6.47 -0.11 10.06
CA LYS A 24 6.23 -1.44 10.67
C LYS A 24 7.25 -1.81 11.75
N ALA A 25 8.34 -1.07 11.86
CA ALA A 25 9.29 -1.21 12.94
C ALA A 25 8.90 -0.20 14.02
N GLY A 26 8.44 -0.69 15.18
CA GLY A 26 8.43 0.12 16.40
C GLY A 26 9.80 0.78 16.54
N GLY A 27 9.80 2.09 16.77
CA GLY A 27 10.94 2.98 16.55
C GLY A 27 12.24 2.46 17.15
N GLU A 28 13.07 1.86 16.29
CA GLU A 28 14.49 1.71 16.54
C GLU A 28 15.24 2.35 15.37
N ASN A 29 16.08 3.31 15.74
CA ASN A 29 16.80 4.22 14.89
C ASN A 29 17.49 3.51 13.71
N LEU A 30 17.27 4.04 12.50
CA LEU A 30 18.13 3.79 11.35
C LEU A 30 19.49 4.44 11.63
N ALA A 31 20.32 3.76 12.43
CA ALA A 31 21.72 4.11 12.57
C ALA A 31 22.36 4.01 11.17
N ILE A 32 22.83 5.16 10.67
CA ILE A 32 23.79 5.24 9.59
C ILE A 32 25.02 4.46 10.08
N PHE A 33 25.08 3.17 9.74
CA PHE A 33 26.23 2.34 10.07
C PHE A 33 27.36 2.71 9.10
N ASN A 34 28.17 3.66 9.56
CA ASN A 34 29.45 3.97 8.96
C ASN A 34 30.37 2.75 9.02
N LEU A 35 30.89 2.48 7.84
CA LEU A 35 31.95 1.58 7.44
C LEU A 35 33.15 1.58 8.40
N SER A 36 33.44 0.44 9.04
CA SER A 36 34.82 -0.03 9.23
C SER A 36 34.84 -1.46 9.74
N ARG A 37 35.38 -2.38 8.94
CA ARG A 37 36.18 -3.54 9.40
C ARG A 37 36.85 -4.16 8.18
N LYS A 38 38.19 -4.18 8.24
CA LYS A 38 39.01 -5.11 7.45
C LYS A 38 38.59 -6.52 7.84
N ASP A 39 38.53 -7.43 6.88
CA ASP A 39 39.33 -8.65 6.87
C ASP A 39 39.13 -9.44 5.57
N THR A 40 40.12 -10.28 5.33
CA THR A 40 40.62 -10.86 4.08
C THR A 40 39.86 -12.09 3.58
N GLU A 41 39.80 -12.18 2.24
CA GLU A 41 39.73 -13.38 1.37
C GLU A 41 38.60 -14.41 1.54
N LYS A 42 37.70 -14.52 0.54
CA LYS A 42 37.52 -15.74 -0.30
C LYS A 42 36.60 -15.53 -1.52
N ASN A 43 37.25 -15.38 -2.67
CA ASN A 43 37.04 -16.04 -3.96
C ASN A 43 35.60 -16.29 -4.52
N SER A 44 35.40 -15.68 -5.70
CA SER A 44 34.43 -15.93 -6.80
C SER A 44 33.00 -15.36 -6.70
N THR A 45 32.39 -15.22 -5.53
CA THR A 45 31.07 -14.54 -5.36
C THR A 45 31.20 -13.04 -5.05
N GLU A 46 32.34 -12.62 -4.49
CA GLU A 46 32.57 -11.22 -4.11
C GLU A 46 32.72 -10.24 -5.28
N LYS A 47 33.20 -10.69 -6.45
CA LYS A 47 33.39 -9.80 -7.61
C LYS A 47 32.05 -9.29 -8.16
N GLN A 48 31.00 -10.11 -8.15
CA GLN A 48 29.67 -9.71 -8.61
C GLN A 48 28.95 -8.81 -7.58
N GLN A 49 29.22 -9.00 -6.28
CA GLN A 49 28.65 -8.18 -5.21
C GLN A 49 29.33 -6.81 -5.07
N LYS A 50 30.63 -6.69 -5.38
CA LYS A 50 31.38 -5.43 -5.36
C LYS A 50 30.96 -4.47 -6.48
N GLU A 51 30.59 -4.96 -7.66
CA GLU A 51 30.06 -4.14 -8.76
C GLU A 51 28.61 -3.66 -8.52
N PHE A 52 27.81 -4.41 -7.76
CA PHE A 52 26.43 -4.03 -7.46
C PHE A 52 26.30 -2.93 -6.40
N ASN A 53 27.30 -2.80 -5.53
CA ASN A 53 27.28 -1.92 -4.37
C ASN A 53 28.12 -0.65 -4.54
N ASP A 54 28.82 -0.46 -5.66
CA ASP A 54 29.49 0.81 -5.94
C ASP A 54 28.43 1.92 -6.08
N PRO A 55 28.47 2.97 -5.21
CA PRO A 55 27.56 4.09 -5.28
C PRO A 55 27.51 4.75 -6.66
N LYS A 56 28.63 4.76 -7.39
CA LYS A 56 28.74 5.33 -8.74
C LYS A 56 27.95 4.48 -9.74
N ILE A 57 28.12 3.15 -9.73
CA ILE A 57 27.39 2.23 -10.62
C ILE A 57 25.88 2.30 -10.32
N ARG A 58 25.50 2.31 -9.04
CA ARG A 58 24.11 2.45 -8.61
C ARG A 58 23.49 3.77 -9.10
N PHE A 59 24.23 4.87 -9.01
CA PHE A 59 23.79 6.17 -9.52
C PHE A 59 23.59 6.15 -11.04
N LEU A 60 24.55 5.62 -11.80
CA LEU A 60 24.47 5.50 -13.26
C LEU A 60 23.25 4.67 -13.70
N LYS A 61 22.93 3.59 -12.98
CA LYS A 61 21.72 2.78 -13.20
C LYS A 61 20.43 3.55 -12.87
N ARG A 62 20.46 4.40 -11.84
CA ARG A 62 19.30 5.20 -11.42
C ARG A 62 18.91 6.23 -12.48
N ILE A 63 19.89 6.90 -13.07
CA ILE A 63 19.67 7.92 -14.11
C ILE A 63 19.49 7.32 -15.51
N GLY A 64 19.63 5.99 -15.67
CA GLY A 64 19.37 5.28 -16.92
C GLY A 64 20.53 5.23 -17.91
N ILE A 65 21.74 5.62 -17.50
CA ILE A 65 22.96 5.45 -18.33
C ILE A 65 23.36 3.97 -18.40
N LEU A 66 23.23 3.26 -17.28
CA LEU A 66 23.41 1.81 -17.21
C LEU A 66 22.06 1.12 -17.03
N GLU A 67 21.88 -0.03 -17.67
CA GLU A 67 20.64 -0.79 -17.54
C GLU A 67 20.52 -1.45 -16.14
N CYS A 68 19.36 -1.27 -15.51
CA CYS A 68 19.02 -1.94 -14.24
C CYS A 68 18.24 -3.22 -14.55
N LYS A 69 18.84 -4.39 -14.26
CA LYS A 69 18.27 -5.70 -14.61
C LYS A 69 17.02 -6.00 -13.79
N THR A 70 17.03 -5.70 -12.49
CA THR A 70 15.84 -5.81 -11.62
C THR A 70 14.71 -4.94 -12.13
N CYS A 71 14.97 -3.66 -12.45
CA CYS A 71 13.90 -2.79 -12.94
C CYS A 71 13.34 -3.28 -14.27
N LYS A 72 14.16 -3.81 -15.18
CA LYS A 72 13.72 -4.37 -16.47
C LYS A 72 12.90 -5.63 -16.31
N ASN A 73 13.33 -6.53 -15.42
CA ASN A 73 12.72 -7.86 -15.28
C ASN A 73 11.59 -7.92 -14.25
N ARG A 74 11.39 -6.86 -13.44
CA ARG A 74 10.31 -6.85 -12.45
C ARG A 74 8.96 -6.97 -13.14
N LYS A 75 8.10 -7.76 -12.53
CA LYS A 75 6.71 -7.91 -12.94
C LYS A 75 5.81 -7.68 -11.73
N TYR A 76 4.67 -7.08 -11.98
CA TYR A 76 3.59 -6.98 -11.02
C TYR A 76 2.55 -8.04 -11.33
N GLN A 77 2.04 -8.66 -10.28
CA GLN A 77 1.00 -9.67 -10.37
C GLN A 77 0.04 -9.46 -9.20
N ASP A 78 -1.25 -9.48 -9.52
CA ASP A 78 -2.30 -9.54 -8.54
C ASP A 78 -2.51 -10.98 -8.05
N VAL A 79 -2.47 -11.16 -6.74
CA VAL A 79 -2.64 -12.46 -6.05
C VAL A 79 -4.05 -12.67 -5.52
N SER A 80 -4.97 -11.72 -5.76
CA SER A 80 -6.37 -11.88 -5.36
C SER A 80 -7.07 -12.98 -6.17
N ASN A 81 -8.15 -13.52 -5.61
CA ASN A 81 -8.97 -14.53 -6.28
C ASN A 81 -10.03 -13.95 -7.22
N ASP A 82 -10.10 -12.62 -7.40
CA ASP A 82 -11.15 -11.97 -8.18
C ASP A 82 -10.87 -12.01 -9.68
N PRO A 83 -11.52 -12.86 -10.50
CA PRO A 83 -11.14 -13.02 -11.91
C PRO A 83 -11.41 -11.76 -12.77
N GLY A 84 -12.20 -10.82 -12.26
CA GLY A 84 -12.62 -9.62 -12.98
C GLY A 84 -11.70 -8.41 -12.82
N VAL A 85 -10.48 -8.58 -12.29
CA VAL A 85 -9.48 -7.51 -12.21
C VAL A 85 -8.26 -7.82 -13.08
N SER A 86 -7.51 -6.78 -13.44
CA SER A 86 -6.29 -6.85 -14.24
C SER A 86 -5.12 -7.50 -13.49
N PHE A 87 -3.97 -7.64 -14.16
CA PHE A 87 -2.72 -8.16 -13.58
C PHE A 87 -2.74 -9.58 -12.98
N LYS A 88 -3.71 -10.43 -13.35
CA LYS A 88 -3.67 -11.87 -13.02
C LYS A 88 -2.44 -12.57 -13.56
N THR A 89 -2.04 -12.20 -14.77
CA THR A 89 -0.78 -12.63 -15.36
C THR A 89 0.34 -11.64 -15.05
N PRO A 90 1.52 -12.11 -14.59
CA PRO A 90 2.66 -11.24 -14.30
C PRO A 90 3.01 -10.34 -15.48
N SER A 91 2.87 -9.02 -15.30
CA SER A 91 3.10 -8.03 -16.34
C SER A 91 4.19 -7.06 -15.94
N HIS A 92 5.02 -6.66 -16.90
CA HIS A 92 6.10 -5.72 -16.63
C HIS A 92 5.53 -4.32 -16.39
N ILE A 93 6.03 -3.65 -15.34
CA ILE A 93 5.71 -2.25 -15.05
C ILE A 93 7.03 -1.55 -14.70
N SER A 94 7.28 -0.38 -15.28
CA SER A 94 8.46 0.39 -14.90
C SER A 94 8.32 0.96 -13.47
N PRO A 95 9.42 1.23 -12.76
CA PRO A 95 9.38 1.91 -11.46
C PRO A 95 8.64 3.26 -11.49
N GLU A 96 8.79 4.02 -12.57
CA GLU A 96 8.23 5.35 -12.74
C GLU A 96 6.70 5.33 -12.88
N PHE A 97 6.17 4.35 -13.61
CA PHE A 97 4.72 4.16 -13.78
C PHE A 97 4.09 3.26 -12.71
N SER A 98 4.89 2.73 -11.79
CA SER A 98 4.42 1.79 -10.77
C SER A 98 3.24 2.29 -9.95
N ALA A 99 3.28 3.56 -9.54
CA ALA A 99 2.26 4.14 -8.68
C ALA A 99 0.90 4.27 -9.37
N SER A 100 0.88 4.82 -10.59
CA SER A 100 -0.37 5.01 -11.33
C SER A 100 -0.99 3.68 -11.74
N VAL A 101 -0.17 2.72 -12.19
CA VAL A 101 -0.65 1.43 -12.67
C VAL A 101 -1.20 0.57 -11.52
N VAL A 102 -0.46 0.44 -10.41
CA VAL A 102 -0.94 -0.31 -9.24
C VAL A 102 -2.18 0.36 -8.66
N LEU A 103 -2.20 1.69 -8.56
CA LEU A 103 -3.39 2.40 -8.08
C LEU A 103 -4.61 2.18 -8.98
N ALA A 104 -4.43 2.16 -10.30
CA ALA A 104 -5.53 1.86 -11.23
C ALA A 104 -6.06 0.43 -11.02
N HIS A 105 -5.17 -0.54 -10.83
CA HIS A 105 -5.54 -1.91 -10.47
C HIS A 105 -6.32 -2.00 -9.15
N GLU A 106 -5.87 -1.32 -8.09
CA GLU A 106 -6.58 -1.28 -6.81
C GLU A 106 -7.98 -0.64 -6.92
N ARG A 107 -8.18 0.29 -7.86
CA ARG A 107 -9.52 0.84 -8.12
C ARG A 107 -10.47 -0.17 -8.76
N GLU A 108 -9.96 -1.14 -9.50
CA GLU A 108 -10.77 -2.25 -10.02
C GLU A 108 -11.31 -3.10 -8.87
N HIS A 109 -10.48 -3.36 -7.86
CA HIS A 109 -10.89 -4.01 -6.61
C HIS A 109 -11.99 -3.23 -5.88
N VAL A 110 -11.82 -1.91 -5.72
CA VAL A 110 -12.86 -1.06 -5.10
C VAL A 110 -14.18 -1.16 -5.86
N THR A 111 -14.12 -1.12 -7.19
CA THR A 111 -15.31 -1.17 -8.04
C THR A 111 -16.02 -2.51 -7.92
N ARG A 112 -15.27 -3.62 -7.96
CA ARG A 112 -15.81 -4.98 -7.78
C ARG A 112 -16.44 -5.17 -6.39
N GLU A 113 -15.74 -4.80 -5.34
CA GLU A 113 -16.24 -4.94 -3.96
C GLU A 113 -17.46 -4.07 -3.71
N THR A 114 -17.50 -2.87 -4.30
CA THR A 114 -18.67 -1.98 -4.22
C THR A 114 -19.88 -2.57 -4.95
N GLN A 115 -19.68 -3.17 -6.12
CA GLN A 115 -20.76 -3.86 -6.86
C GLN A 115 -21.27 -5.06 -6.06
N ASN A 116 -20.35 -5.89 -5.55
CA ASN A 116 -20.68 -7.03 -4.68
C ASN A 116 -21.48 -6.60 -3.44
N ALA A 117 -21.15 -5.45 -2.85
CA ALA A 117 -21.88 -4.89 -1.71
C ALA A 117 -23.31 -4.49 -2.08
N LYS A 118 -23.47 -3.79 -3.22
CA LYS A 118 -24.79 -3.38 -3.73
C LYS A 118 -25.69 -4.57 -4.05
N GLU A 119 -25.14 -5.61 -4.69
CA GLU A 119 -25.87 -6.86 -4.98
C GLU A 119 -26.35 -7.56 -3.71
N LYS A 120 -25.57 -7.49 -2.63
CA LYS A 120 -25.92 -8.03 -1.31
C LYS A 120 -26.81 -7.09 -0.48
N GLY A 121 -27.30 -5.99 -1.06
CA GLY A 121 -28.13 -5.00 -0.37
C GLY A 121 -27.41 -4.25 0.77
N LYS A 122 -26.07 -4.24 0.74
CA LYS A 122 -25.24 -3.54 1.73
C LYS A 122 -24.89 -2.15 1.23
N GLU A 123 -24.80 -1.21 2.16
CA GLU A 123 -24.36 0.16 1.89
C GLU A 123 -22.84 0.25 2.05
N VAL A 124 -22.14 0.89 1.10
CA VAL A 124 -20.71 1.15 1.23
C VAL A 124 -20.51 2.41 2.06
N ILE A 125 -19.87 2.27 3.23
CA ILE A 125 -19.58 3.39 4.13
C ILE A 125 -18.33 4.14 3.65
N SER A 126 -17.28 3.38 3.34
CA SER A 126 -16.01 3.95 2.90
C SER A 126 -15.19 2.93 2.14
N SER A 127 -14.27 3.43 1.31
CA SER A 127 -13.31 2.65 0.55
C SER A 127 -11.95 3.31 0.68
N SER A 128 -10.92 2.50 0.97
CA SER A 128 -9.55 2.97 1.04
C SER A 128 -8.58 2.08 0.29
N ILE A 129 -7.56 2.71 -0.29
CA ILE A 129 -6.47 2.04 -0.99
C ILE A 129 -5.17 2.33 -0.25
N SER A 130 -4.43 1.28 0.09
CA SER A 130 -3.13 1.35 0.74
C SER A 130 -2.05 0.91 -0.23
N LEU A 131 -1.17 1.81 -0.65
CA LEU A 131 -0.04 1.49 -1.53
C LEU A 131 1.21 1.18 -0.70
N THR A 132 1.93 0.13 -1.08
CA THR A 132 3.21 -0.26 -0.46
C THR A 132 4.35 0.17 -1.36
N LEU A 133 5.30 0.92 -0.78
CA LEU A 133 6.52 1.33 -1.47
C LEU A 133 7.66 0.37 -1.16
N SER A 134 8.53 0.16 -2.14
CA SER A 134 9.78 -0.59 -1.99
C SER A 134 10.90 0.09 -2.77
N VAL A 135 12.15 -0.24 -2.43
CA VAL A 135 13.34 0.32 -3.05
C VAL A 135 14.03 -0.75 -3.88
N CYS A 136 14.39 -0.43 -5.13
CA CYS A 136 15.14 -1.35 -5.97
C CYS A 136 16.56 -1.55 -5.42
N PRO A 137 17.00 -2.79 -5.18
CA PRO A 137 18.32 -3.04 -4.62
C PRO A 137 19.46 -2.61 -5.56
N GLU A 138 19.30 -2.73 -6.90
CA GLU A 138 20.41 -2.40 -7.82
C GLU A 138 20.57 -0.91 -8.10
N CYS A 139 19.48 -0.16 -8.25
CA CYS A 139 19.53 1.25 -8.66
C CYS A 139 19.03 2.23 -7.59
N GLY A 140 18.35 1.73 -6.55
CA GLY A 140 17.78 2.56 -5.49
C GLY A 140 16.56 3.39 -5.91
N LYS A 141 15.94 3.13 -7.07
CA LYS A 141 14.66 3.76 -7.42
C LYS A 141 13.59 3.29 -6.43
N VAL A 142 12.81 4.24 -5.91
CA VAL A 142 11.60 3.97 -5.13
C VAL A 142 10.48 3.67 -6.11
N TYR A 143 9.68 2.65 -5.81
CA TYR A 143 8.54 2.25 -6.64
C TYR A 143 7.43 1.66 -5.77
N VAL A 144 6.21 1.59 -6.31
CA VAL A 144 5.10 0.89 -5.66
C VAL A 144 5.20 -0.60 -5.98
N SER A 145 5.36 -1.42 -4.94
CA SER A 145 5.49 -2.88 -5.04
C SER A 145 4.15 -3.59 -4.99
N GLY A 146 3.13 -2.97 -4.41
CA GLY A 146 1.77 -3.48 -4.43
C GLY A 146 0.79 -2.55 -3.75
N GLY A 147 -0.47 -2.97 -3.74
CA GLY A 147 -1.56 -2.27 -3.10
C GLY A 147 -2.43 -3.22 -2.28
N LYS A 148 -3.25 -2.64 -1.41
CA LYS A 148 -4.35 -3.33 -0.75
C LYS A 148 -5.56 -2.44 -0.76
N THR A 149 -6.68 -3.01 -1.14
CA THR A 149 -7.98 -2.36 -1.11
C THR A 149 -8.78 -2.81 0.09
N LYS A 150 -9.45 -1.86 0.76
CA LYS A 150 -10.39 -2.13 1.85
C LYS A 150 -11.69 -1.38 1.61
N VAL A 151 -12.79 -2.10 1.48
CA VAL A 151 -14.14 -1.54 1.38
C VAL A 151 -14.90 -1.89 2.65
N LEU A 152 -15.40 -0.88 3.35
CA LEU A 152 -16.23 -1.03 4.54
C LEU A 152 -17.69 -0.93 4.14
N THR A 153 -18.46 -1.98 4.43
CA THR A 153 -19.89 -2.06 4.12
C THR A 153 -20.73 -2.20 5.38
N LYS A 154 -21.87 -1.52 5.42
CA LYS A 154 -22.90 -1.67 6.45
C LYS A 154 -24.01 -2.58 5.92
N SER A 155 -24.44 -3.55 6.72
CA SER A 155 -25.71 -4.23 6.47
C SER A 155 -26.86 -3.30 6.80
N THR A 156 -27.85 -3.22 5.91
CA THR A 156 -29.10 -2.49 6.12
C THR A 156 -30.04 -3.20 7.11
N HIS A 157 -29.84 -4.50 7.34
CA HIS A 157 -30.54 -5.23 8.40
C HIS A 157 -30.12 -4.71 9.77
N LYS A 158 -31.09 -4.11 10.47
CA LYS A 158 -30.99 -3.83 11.90
C LYS A 158 -31.09 -5.14 12.67
N ASP A 159 -30.06 -5.50 13.40
CA ASP A 159 -30.14 -6.59 14.37
C ASP A 159 -31.04 -6.16 15.53
N PRO A 160 -32.16 -6.87 15.81
CA PRO A 160 -33.04 -6.56 16.94
C PRO A 160 -32.30 -6.47 18.27
N PHE A 161 -31.21 -7.24 18.43
CA PHE A 161 -30.37 -7.20 19.62
C PHE A 161 -29.62 -5.86 19.77
N ILE A 162 -29.02 -5.36 18.68
CA ILE A 162 -28.30 -4.07 18.69
C ILE A 162 -29.28 -2.90 18.90
N GLU A 163 -30.47 -2.96 18.32
CA GLU A 163 -31.49 -1.92 18.52
C GLU A 163 -31.97 -1.89 19.98
N ASN A 164 -32.19 -3.05 20.60
CA ASN A 164 -32.56 -3.14 22.01
C ASN A 164 -31.41 -2.69 22.95
N TYR A 165 -30.16 -3.06 22.66
CA TYR A 165 -29.00 -2.62 23.43
C TYR A 165 -28.83 -1.09 23.39
N ASN A 166 -28.90 -0.49 22.19
CA ASN A 166 -28.79 0.96 22.03
C ASN A 166 -29.93 1.71 22.74
N ARG A 167 -31.15 1.19 22.69
CA ARG A 167 -32.29 1.76 23.45
C ARG A 167 -32.03 1.72 24.96
N ASN A 168 -31.65 0.55 25.50
CA ASN A 168 -31.40 0.40 26.94
C ASN A 168 -30.22 1.25 27.44
N ILE A 169 -29.19 1.49 26.62
CA ILE A 169 -28.07 2.37 27.01
C ILE A 169 -28.49 3.84 27.02
N ILE A 170 -29.22 4.31 26.00
CA ILE A 170 -29.69 5.70 25.96
C ILE A 170 -30.65 5.98 27.12
N GLU A 171 -31.52 5.02 27.45
CA GLU A 171 -32.48 5.14 28.55
C GLU A 171 -31.83 5.10 29.94
N ASN A 172 -30.71 4.37 30.13
CA ASN A 172 -30.10 4.18 31.45
C ASN A 172 -28.84 5.01 31.72
N PHE A 173 -28.19 5.61 30.72
CA PHE A 173 -26.83 6.16 30.85
C PHE A 173 -26.63 7.60 30.35
N GLY A 174 -27.65 8.46 30.32
CA GLY A 174 -27.44 9.85 29.90
C GLY A 174 -28.44 10.90 30.36
N LEU A 175 -28.22 11.47 31.56
CA LEU A 175 -28.40 12.91 31.86
C LEU A 175 -27.97 13.23 33.32
N PHE A 176 -26.70 13.01 33.66
CA PHE A 176 -26.07 13.69 34.79
C PHE A 176 -24.86 14.45 34.27
N VAL A 177 -25.14 15.56 33.58
CA VAL A 177 -24.21 16.69 33.61
C VAL A 177 -24.45 17.37 34.94
N ASP A 178 -23.64 17.01 35.94
CA ASP A 178 -23.58 17.75 37.21
C ASP A 178 -23.25 19.20 36.89
N THR A 179 -24.28 20.05 36.86
CA THR A 179 -24.10 21.49 36.90
C THR A 179 -23.85 21.81 38.36
N VAL A 180 -22.57 21.92 38.73
CA VAL A 180 -22.19 22.47 40.02
C VAL A 180 -22.59 23.95 40.01
N ILE A 181 -23.64 24.29 40.76
CA ILE A 181 -23.98 25.65 41.19
C ILE A 181 -23.38 25.86 42.57
#